data_AF-A0A433EPY8-F1
#
_entry.id   AF-A0A433EPY8-F1
#
_cell.length_a   1.000
_cell.length_b   1.000
_cell.length_c   1.000
_cell.angle_alpha   90.00
_cell.angle_beta   90.00
_cell.angle_gamma   90.00
#
_symmetry.space_group_name_H-M   'P 1'
#
loop_
_entity.id
_entity.type
_entity.pdbx_description
1 polymer ?
#
loop_
_entity_poly.entity_id
_entity_poly.type
_entity_poly.pdbx_seq_one_letter_code
_entity_poly.pdbx_strand_id
1 'polypeptide(L)'
;MSEIKEIRKLSFEELKEILRDPFRVIVEEGNTTHICEYGQETYKVLERVSLSSEAHELIKHLSTNNIIYKSKWGRNIVSDIPDFATFYDIHRGDIYGNQTDDEYEIAASLELAEAR
;
A
#
# COMPACT_ATOMS: atom_id res chain seq x y z
N MET A 1 7.75 31.49 -6.24
CA MET A 1 8.39 30.24 -6.69
C MET A 1 8.09 29.20 -5.63
N SER A 2 7.23 28.23 -5.92
CA SER A 2 6.91 27.17 -4.97
C SER A 2 8.15 26.28 -4.82
N GLU A 3 8.64 26.08 -3.59
CA GLU A 3 9.69 25.10 -3.32
C GLU A 3 9.26 23.75 -3.89
N ILE A 4 10.06 23.19 -4.78
CA ILE A 4 9.92 21.79 -5.15
C ILE A 4 10.37 21.02 -3.92
N LYS A 5 9.44 20.65 -3.03
CA LYS A 5 9.72 19.67 -1.99
C LYS A 5 10.20 18.41 -2.70
N GLU A 6 11.43 18.01 -2.40
CA GLU A 6 12.00 16.78 -2.91
C GLU A 6 11.08 15.62 -2.53
N ILE A 7 10.65 14.84 -3.52
CA ILE A 7 9.77 13.70 -3.28
C ILE A 7 10.64 12.59 -2.70
N ARG A 8 10.34 12.17 -1.47
CA ARG A 8 11.06 11.06 -0.83
C ARG A 8 10.91 9.79 -1.66
N LYS A 9 12.01 9.07 -1.83
CA LYS A 9 12.05 7.76 -2.49
C LYS A 9 12.04 6.68 -1.43
N LEU A 10 10.99 5.85 -1.43
CA LEU A 10 10.86 4.75 -0.47
C LEU A 10 11.79 3.60 -0.84
N SER A 11 12.52 3.12 0.17
CA SER A 11 13.22 1.86 0.15
C SER A 11 12.27 0.68 0.41
N PHE A 12 12.79 -0.53 0.21
CA PHE A 12 12.08 -1.78 0.51
C PHE A 12 11.67 -1.88 1.99
N GLU A 13 12.55 -1.54 2.94
CA GLU A 13 12.25 -1.65 4.37
C GLU A 13 11.23 -0.61 4.82
N GLU A 14 11.31 0.63 4.32
CA GLU A 14 10.31 1.65 4.62
C GLU A 14 8.93 1.25 4.09
N LEU A 15 8.87 0.63 2.89
CA LEU A 15 7.62 0.12 2.35
C LEU A 15 7.02 -0.97 3.25
N LYS A 16 7.85 -1.92 3.73
CA LYS A 16 7.40 -2.94 4.69
C LYS A 16 6.87 -2.32 5.98
N GLU A 17 7.57 -1.33 6.54
CA GLU A 17 7.11 -0.63 7.75
C GLU A 17 5.75 0.04 7.55
N ILE A 18 5.53 0.66 6.38
CA ILE A 18 4.24 1.27 6.03
C ILE A 18 3.15 0.20 5.92
N LEU A 19 3.42 -0.91 5.25
CA LEU A 19 2.46 -2.01 5.10
C LEU A 19 2.10 -2.67 6.43
N ARG A 20 3.03 -2.76 7.39
CA ARG A 20 2.74 -3.32 8.72
C ARG A 20 1.81 -2.45 9.57
N ASP A 21 1.67 -1.17 9.26
CA ASP A 21 0.77 -0.28 9.98
C ASP A 21 -0.66 -0.44 9.45
N PRO A 22 -1.59 -1.03 10.24
CA PRO A 22 -2.93 -1.33 9.77
C PRO A 22 -3.79 -0.08 9.50
N PHE A 23 -3.30 1.11 9.84
CA PHE A 23 -3.96 2.38 9.57
C PHE A 23 -3.38 3.11 8.36
N ARG A 24 -2.33 2.56 7.75
CA ARG A 24 -1.68 3.14 6.58
C ARG A 24 -1.86 2.27 5.35
N VAL A 25 -1.86 2.93 4.21
CA VAL A 25 -2.02 2.29 2.92
C VAL A 25 -1.19 3.01 1.88
N ILE A 26 -0.67 2.25 0.92
CA ILE A 26 -0.05 2.81 -0.27
C ILE A 26 -1.11 2.97 -1.34
N VAL A 27 -1.21 4.15 -1.93
CA VAL A 27 -2.14 4.44 -3.02
C VAL A 27 -1.36 4.89 -4.25
N GLU A 28 -1.55 4.19 -5.35
CA GLU A 28 -1.10 4.62 -6.68
C GLU A 28 -2.25 5.30 -7.41
N GLU A 29 -2.07 6.56 -7.78
CA GLU A 29 -2.99 7.32 -8.62
C GLU A 29 -2.22 7.80 -9.86
N GLY A 30 -2.45 7.14 -11.00
CA GLY A 30 -1.66 7.34 -12.20
C GLY A 30 -0.18 7.01 -12.00
N ASN A 31 0.67 8.00 -12.25
CA ASN A 31 2.12 7.90 -12.05
C ASN A 31 2.58 8.43 -10.69
N THR A 32 1.64 8.65 -9.76
CA THR A 32 1.94 9.17 -8.42
C THR A 32 1.61 8.15 -7.36
N THR A 33 2.50 8.03 -6.38
CA THR A 33 2.31 7.18 -5.21
C THR A 33 2.15 8.06 -3.98
N HIS A 34 1.23 7.67 -3.11
CA HIS A 34 0.92 8.40 -1.89
C HIS A 34 0.86 7.42 -0.72
N ILE A 35 1.33 7.87 0.44
CA ILE A 35 1.04 7.23 1.72
C ILE A 35 -0.22 7.89 2.27
N CYS A 36 -1.24 7.08 2.53
CA CYS A 36 -2.49 7.56 3.09
C CYS A 36 -2.75 6.89 4.45
N GLU A 37 -3.42 7.61 5.33
CA GLU A 37 -4.17 7.03 6.44
C GLU A 37 -5.61 6.79 5.99
N TYR A 38 -6.23 5.70 6.46
CA TYR A 38 -7.63 5.41 6.16
C TYR A 38 -8.34 4.77 7.35
N GLY A 39 -9.65 5.02 7.45
CA GLY A 39 -10.49 4.54 8.56
C GLY A 39 -11.97 4.55 8.17
N GLN A 40 -12.87 4.65 9.15
CA GLN A 40 -14.32 4.72 8.92
C GLN A 40 -14.66 5.92 8.01
N GLU A 41 -14.76 5.64 6.71
CA GLU A 41 -15.25 6.50 5.63
C GLU A 41 -14.38 7.69 5.21
N THR A 42 -13.23 7.89 5.85
CA THR A 42 -12.31 8.99 5.52
C THR A 42 -10.91 8.47 5.22
N TYR A 43 -10.21 9.24 4.39
CA TYR A 43 -8.79 9.03 4.14
C TYR A 43 -8.08 10.37 4.17
N LYS A 44 -6.79 10.32 4.49
CA LYS A 44 -5.93 11.50 4.54
C LYS A 44 -4.63 11.17 3.83
N VAL A 45 -4.30 11.96 2.81
CA VAL A 45 -2.98 11.89 2.17
C VAL A 45 -1.96 12.48 3.14
N LEU A 46 -1.00 11.66 3.57
CA LEU A 46 0.07 12.08 4.47
C LEU A 46 1.25 12.63 3.68
N GLU A 47 1.64 11.91 2.64
CA GLU A 47 2.87 12.18 1.90
C GLU A 47 2.74 11.68 0.46
N ARG A 48 3.25 12.47 -0.48
CA ARG A 48 3.54 12.00 -1.84
C ARG A 48 4.95 11.42 -1.87
N VAL A 49 5.08 10.21 -2.36
CA VAL A 49 6.34 9.47 -2.42
C VAL A 49 6.63 8.98 -3.84
N SER A 50 7.86 8.56 -4.07
CA SER A 50 8.25 7.76 -5.23
C SER A 50 8.70 6.38 -4.77
N LEU A 51 8.40 5.36 -5.55
CA LEU A 51 8.86 4.00 -5.28
C LEU A 51 10.18 3.78 -6.02
N SER A 52 11.13 3.11 -5.37
CA SER A 52 12.27 2.55 -6.08
C SER A 52 11.83 1.41 -7.01
N SER A 53 12.68 1.02 -7.96
CA SER A 53 12.38 -0.14 -8.82
C SER A 53 12.18 -1.40 -7.99
N GLU A 54 13.00 -1.58 -6.95
CA GLU A 54 12.94 -2.67 -6.00
C GLU A 54 11.63 -2.66 -5.20
N ALA A 55 11.17 -1.48 -4.76
CA ALA A 55 9.90 -1.33 -4.06
C ALA A 55 8.70 -1.65 -4.98
N HIS A 56 8.76 -1.27 -6.25
CA HIS A 56 7.73 -1.66 -7.23
C HIS A 56 7.71 -3.17 -7.49
N GLU A 57 8.86 -3.81 -7.57
CA GLU A 57 8.95 -5.28 -7.71
C GLU A 57 8.39 -5.98 -6.47
N LEU A 58 8.65 -5.43 -5.27
CA LEU A 58 8.08 -5.95 -4.03
C LEU A 58 6.56 -5.90 -4.04
N ILE A 59 5.94 -4.74 -4.32
CA ILE A 59 4.47 -4.61 -4.33
C ILE A 59 3.85 -5.65 -5.28
N LYS A 60 4.44 -5.83 -6.47
CA LYS A 60 3.97 -6.83 -7.44
C LYS A 60 4.10 -8.25 -6.89
N HIS A 61 5.23 -8.57 -6.29
CA HIS A 61 5.48 -9.89 -5.71
C HIS A 61 4.52 -10.18 -4.55
N LEU A 62 4.35 -9.26 -3.60
CA LEU A 62 3.43 -9.41 -2.47
C LEU A 62 1.98 -9.56 -2.92
N SER A 63 1.55 -8.76 -3.91
CA SER A 63 0.18 -8.82 -4.44
C SER A 63 -0.09 -10.14 -5.18
N THR A 64 0.91 -10.68 -5.89
CA THR A 64 0.77 -11.97 -6.59
C THR A 64 0.63 -13.14 -5.61
N ASN A 65 1.29 -13.06 -4.46
CA ASN A 65 1.25 -14.09 -3.41
C ASN A 65 0.17 -13.80 -2.34
N ASN A 66 -0.77 -12.89 -2.61
CA ASN A 66 -1.88 -12.56 -1.70
C ASN A 66 -1.44 -12.14 -0.28
N ILE A 67 -0.27 -11.50 -0.17
CA ILE A 67 0.30 -10.99 1.10
C ILE A 67 -0.17 -9.57 1.36
N ILE A 68 -0.38 -8.80 0.30
CA ILE A 68 -1.05 -7.51 0.33
C ILE A 68 -2.32 -7.60 -0.53
N TYR A 69 -3.37 -6.97 -0.04
CA TYR A 69 -4.60 -6.82 -0.79
C TYR A 69 -4.51 -5.61 -1.72
N LYS A 70 -4.93 -5.80 -2.97
CA LYS A 70 -4.98 -4.74 -3.98
C LYS A 70 -6.40 -4.58 -4.48
N SER A 71 -6.93 -3.36 -4.43
CA SER A 71 -8.20 -3.04 -5.08
C SER A 71 -8.28 -1.58 -5.50
N LYS A 72 -9.35 -1.23 -6.23
CA LYS A 72 -9.64 0.16 -6.58
C LYS A 72 -10.14 0.88 -5.33
N TRP A 73 -9.67 2.12 -5.12
CA TRP A 73 -10.17 2.98 -4.05
C TRP A 73 -11.59 3.48 -4.32
N GLY A 74 -12.09 3.33 -5.54
CA GLY A 74 -13.45 3.72 -5.97
C GLY A 74 -13.63 5.22 -6.25
N ARG A 75 -12.64 6.04 -5.89
CA ARG A 75 -12.47 7.44 -6.29
C ARG A 75 -11.00 7.79 -6.20
N ASN A 76 -10.60 8.87 -6.84
CA ASN A 76 -9.27 9.40 -6.64
C ASN A 76 -9.07 9.98 -5.25
N ILE A 77 -7.81 10.02 -4.83
CA ILE A 77 -7.40 10.59 -3.56
C ILE A 77 -6.95 12.05 -3.71
N VAL A 78 -6.41 12.44 -4.86
CA VAL A 78 -5.89 13.80 -5.12
C VAL A 78 -6.47 14.46 -6.37
N SER A 79 -6.54 13.76 -7.52
CA SER A 79 -7.02 14.38 -8.78
C SER A 79 -8.52 14.18 -9.00
N ASP A 80 -9.11 14.97 -9.90
CA ASP A 80 -10.55 14.92 -10.20
C ASP A 80 -10.94 13.85 -11.25
N ILE A 81 -10.03 12.99 -11.71
CA ILE A 81 -10.25 12.01 -12.79
C ILE A 81 -10.77 10.66 -12.27
N PRO A 82 -12.07 10.31 -12.35
CA PRO A 82 -12.62 9.16 -11.64
C PRO A 82 -11.89 7.81 -11.87
N ASP A 83 -11.93 6.93 -10.85
CA ASP A 83 -11.47 5.53 -10.90
C ASP A 83 -9.99 5.29 -11.21
N PHE A 84 -9.11 6.22 -10.85
CA PHE A 84 -7.70 6.15 -11.18
C PHE A 84 -6.79 5.70 -10.03
N ALA A 85 -7.31 5.65 -8.79
CA ALA A 85 -6.57 5.24 -7.61
C ALA A 85 -6.70 3.74 -7.30
N THR A 86 -5.54 3.08 -7.19
CA THR A 86 -5.39 1.70 -6.70
C THR A 86 -4.72 1.75 -5.34
N PHE A 87 -5.22 0.98 -4.38
CA PHE A 87 -4.58 0.87 -3.08
C PHE A 87 -3.98 -0.51 -2.86
N TYR A 88 -3.00 -0.52 -1.96
CA TYR A 88 -2.25 -1.66 -1.51
C TYR A 88 -2.24 -1.64 0.00
N ASP A 89 -3.02 -2.53 0.59
CA ASP A 89 -3.16 -2.70 2.03
C ASP A 89 -2.54 -4.03 2.44
N ILE A 90 -2.12 -4.15 3.69
CA ILE A 90 -1.74 -5.46 4.21
C ILE A 90 -2.94 -6.40 4.15
N HIS A 91 -2.70 -7.67 3.85
CA HIS A 91 -3.79 -8.62 3.84
C HIS A 91 -4.29 -8.82 5.28
N ARG A 92 -5.58 -8.60 5.49
CA ARG A 92 -6.26 -8.75 6.78
C ARG A 92 -7.39 -9.76 6.64
N GLY A 93 -7.31 -10.84 7.39
CA GLY A 93 -8.24 -11.96 7.30
C GLY A 93 -9.67 -11.58 7.67
N ASP A 94 -9.82 -10.66 8.62
CA ASP A 94 -11.11 -10.16 9.10
C ASP A 94 -11.87 -9.31 8.06
N ILE A 95 -11.15 -8.69 7.10
CA ILE A 95 -11.73 -7.79 6.09
C ILE A 95 -11.72 -8.42 4.69
N TYR A 96 -10.64 -9.08 4.28
CA TYR A 96 -10.45 -9.63 2.93
C TYR A 96 -10.60 -11.15 2.85
N GLY A 97 -10.88 -11.81 3.97
CA GLY A 97 -10.96 -13.26 4.08
C GLY A 97 -9.60 -13.89 4.37
N ASN A 98 -9.59 -15.12 4.87
CA ASN A 98 -8.37 -15.78 5.34
C ASN A 98 -7.40 -16.10 4.19
N GLN A 99 -6.11 -15.93 4.46
CA GLN A 99 -5.04 -16.49 3.64
C GLN A 99 -5.01 -18.03 3.78
N THR A 100 -4.53 -18.71 2.74
CA THR A 100 -4.13 -20.12 2.84
C THR A 100 -2.88 -20.26 3.74
N ASP A 101 -2.59 -21.48 4.20
CA ASP A 101 -1.41 -21.71 5.03
C ASP A 101 -0.10 -21.36 4.30
N ASP A 102 0.01 -21.69 3.01
CA ASP A 102 1.17 -21.34 2.18
C ASP A 102 1.36 -19.81 2.09
N GLU A 103 0.28 -19.06 1.83
CA GLU A 103 0.32 -17.59 1.77
C GLU A 103 0.70 -16.97 3.11
N TYR A 104 0.18 -17.52 4.22
CA TYR A 104 0.52 -17.10 5.57
C TYR A 104 1.99 -17.39 5.90
N GLU A 105 2.52 -18.55 5.54
CA GLU A 105 3.94 -18.88 5.76
C GLU A 105 4.88 -17.93 5.01
N ILE A 106 4.56 -17.59 3.76
CA ILE A 106 5.32 -16.59 3.00
C ILE A 106 5.22 -15.22 3.69
N ALA A 107 4.02 -14.78 4.05
CA ALA A 107 3.83 -13.52 4.76
C ALA A 107 4.62 -13.48 6.08
N ALA A 108 4.63 -14.58 6.85
CA ALA A 108 5.37 -14.69 8.10
C ALA A 108 6.88 -14.62 7.89
N SER A 109 7.40 -15.26 6.84
CA SER A 109 8.83 -15.20 6.47
C SER A 109 9.31 -13.79 6.12
N LEU A 110 8.39 -12.94 5.64
CA LEU A 110 8.63 -11.54 5.33
C LEU A 110 8.26 -10.60 6.49
N GLU A 111 7.85 -11.17 7.64
CA GLU A 111 7.36 -10.44 8.81
C GLU A 111 6.19 -9.49 8.44
N LEU A 112 5.29 -9.97 7.58
CA LEU A 112 4.09 -9.27 7.08
C LEU A 112 2.80 -10.06 7.39
N ALA A 113 2.89 -11.20 8.07
CA ALA A 113 1.71 -11.94 8.48
C ALA A 113 0.92 -11.19 9.56
N GLU A 114 -0.41 -11.27 9.46
CA GLU A 114 -1.30 -10.87 10.54
C GLU A 114 -1.06 -11.73 11.79
N ALA A 115 -1.15 -11.14 12.97
CA ALA A 115 -1.05 -11.89 14.23
C ALA A 115 -2.26 -12.83 14.36
N ARG A 116 -2.01 -14.15 14.37
CA ARG A 116 -3.02 -15.18 14.65
C ARG A 116 -3.43 -15.20 16.12
#